data_AF-A0A6N9IVA1-F1
#
_entry.id   AF-A0A6N9IVA1-F1
#
_cell.length_a   1.000
_cell.length_b   1.000
_cell.length_c   1.000
_cell.angle_alpha   90.00
_cell.angle_beta   90.00
_cell.angle_gamma   90.00
#
_symmetry.space_group_name_H-M   'P 1'
#
loop_
_entity.id
_entity.type
_entity.pdbx_description
1 polymer ?
#
loop_
_entity_poly.entity_id
_entity_poly.type
_entity_poly.pdbx_seq_one_letter_code
_entity_poly.pdbx_strand_id
1 'polypeptide(L)'
;MNEFSDIESNKRLPRTVLEDEVKGETERILDLCQKYRKVSKMISEIGLQKSDNLEDFRHIIPSKIDEKLVRMFKELVHSVQSEYDTYVKNTTIEQSHTDLKNLRGYISMPLHLLEVVLWLCHFYERHEDDIRHGECKQQISKLVNKEALLGQIFNFGFHYSKYYLHEGDKLVKAILKGFVEIVRAEVPVPQPLGFHARPSTYLSLIARHHEGDLIMLIDDEKFNAKSVMSLLQAGGLLADKGYHNVTLEGSRQAINDAKLLAQNNYCEEGEFPRQLSYLRPDQS
;
A
#
# COMPACT_ATOMS: atom_id res chain seq x y z
N MET A 1 -59.39 9.16 26.96
CA MET A 1 -58.57 7.92 27.00
C MET A 1 -58.75 7.22 25.66
N ASN A 2 -57.69 6.67 25.10
CA ASN A 2 -57.50 6.19 23.71
C ASN A 2 -57.13 7.25 22.69
N GLU A 3 -55.83 7.56 22.63
CA GLU A 3 -55.23 8.16 21.43
C GLU A 3 -53.77 7.69 21.24
N PHE A 4 -53.43 6.45 21.61
CA PHE A 4 -52.08 5.88 21.36
C PHE A 4 -52.08 4.34 21.27
N SER A 5 -53.04 3.72 20.57
CA SER A 5 -53.07 2.26 20.43
C SER A 5 -52.58 1.70 19.08
N ASP A 6 -52.13 2.52 18.14
CA ASP A 6 -51.73 2.04 16.80
C ASP A 6 -50.36 2.57 16.32
N ILE A 7 -49.33 2.49 17.16
CA ILE A 7 -47.94 2.60 16.68
C ILE A 7 -47.31 1.21 16.77
N GLU A 8 -47.45 0.43 15.70
CA GLU A 8 -46.64 -0.78 15.51
C GLU A 8 -45.15 -0.40 15.55
N SER A 9 -44.43 -0.85 16.59
CA SER A 9 -43.00 -0.57 16.78
C SER A 9 -42.08 -1.35 15.81
N ASN A 10 -42.60 -1.81 14.67
CA ASN A 10 -41.92 -2.69 13.72
C ASN A 10 -41.77 -2.10 12.31
N LYS A 11 -41.87 -0.78 12.16
CA LYS A 11 -41.35 -0.13 10.96
C LYS A 11 -39.82 -0.03 11.08
N ARG A 12 -39.12 -1.07 10.64
CA ARG A 12 -37.70 -0.97 10.32
C ARG A 12 -37.52 0.21 9.37
N LEU A 13 -36.62 1.12 9.72
CA LEU A 13 -36.22 2.20 8.84
C LEU A 13 -35.81 1.60 7.48
N PRO A 14 -36.17 2.23 6.35
CA PRO A 14 -35.67 1.82 5.05
C PRO A 14 -34.14 1.73 5.12
N ARG A 15 -33.56 0.64 4.60
CA ARG A 15 -32.10 0.50 4.46
C ARG A 15 -31.61 1.60 3.52
N THR A 16 -31.12 2.70 4.07
CA THR A 16 -30.42 3.76 3.31
C THR A 16 -28.90 3.58 3.33
N VAL A 17 -28.40 2.45 3.84
CA VAL A 17 -27.00 2.06 3.66
C VAL A 17 -26.95 1.41 2.29
N LEU A 18 -26.48 2.17 1.29
CA LEU A 18 -25.89 1.60 0.08
C LEU A 18 -25.01 0.45 0.56
N GLU A 19 -25.25 -0.76 0.07
CA GLU A 19 -24.50 -1.95 0.46
C GLU A 19 -23.01 -1.67 0.31
N ASP A 20 -22.33 -1.33 1.41
CA ASP A 20 -20.88 -1.45 1.48
C ASP A 20 -20.64 -2.95 1.27
N GLU A 21 -20.22 -3.32 0.07
CA GLU A 21 -19.76 -4.68 -0.21
C GLU A 21 -18.84 -5.10 0.93
N VAL A 22 -19.17 -6.21 1.58
CA VAL A 22 -18.36 -6.72 2.69
C VAL A 22 -17.01 -7.11 2.10
N LYS A 23 -16.03 -6.20 2.17
CA LYS A 23 -14.68 -6.41 1.68
C LYS A 23 -14.14 -7.73 2.21
N GLY A 24 -13.57 -8.53 1.32
CA GLY A 24 -12.92 -9.79 1.68
C GLY A 24 -11.72 -9.57 2.60
N GLU A 25 -11.33 -10.59 3.38
CA GLU A 25 -10.21 -10.49 4.34
C GLU A 25 -8.90 -10.03 3.67
N THR A 26 -8.61 -10.57 2.48
CA THR A 26 -7.46 -10.16 1.66
C THR A 26 -7.53 -8.69 1.25
N GLU A 27 -8.69 -8.21 0.83
CA GLU A 27 -8.87 -6.82 0.40
C GLU A 27 -8.62 -5.84 1.55
N ARG A 28 -9.07 -6.17 2.76
CA ARG A 28 -8.81 -5.37 3.97
C ARG A 28 -7.32 -5.31 4.31
N ILE A 29 -6.58 -6.40 4.09
CA ILE A 29 -5.12 -6.42 4.29
C ILE A 29 -4.41 -5.57 3.23
N LEU A 30 -4.85 -5.65 1.96
CA LEU A 30 -4.30 -4.83 0.89
C LEU A 30 -4.53 -3.33 1.19
N ASP A 31 -5.73 -2.96 1.62
CA ASP A 31 -6.06 -1.59 2.01
C ASP A 31 -5.20 -1.11 3.19
N LEU A 32 -5.08 -1.93 4.24
CA LEU A 32 -4.24 -1.65 5.40
C LEU A 32 -2.78 -1.43 5.00
N CYS A 33 -2.25 -2.30 4.13
CA CYS A 33 -0.91 -2.19 3.58
C CYS A 33 -0.75 -0.88 2.80
N GLN A 34 -1.65 -0.56 1.88
CA GLN A 34 -1.61 0.68 1.11
C GLN A 34 -1.64 1.92 2.01
N LYS A 35 -2.49 1.90 3.04
CA LYS A 35 -2.59 2.97 4.03
C LYS A 35 -1.29 3.16 4.80
N TYR A 36 -0.67 2.07 5.27
CA TYR A 36 0.65 2.12 5.92
C TYR A 36 1.70 2.78 5.01
N ARG A 37 1.80 2.32 3.76
CA ARG A 37 2.77 2.85 2.78
C ARG A 37 2.56 4.33 2.51
N LYS A 38 1.30 4.79 2.40
CA LYS A 38 0.96 6.21 2.25
C LYS A 38 1.51 7.04 3.39
N VAL A 39 1.30 6.61 4.64
CA VAL A 39 1.82 7.32 5.83
C VAL A 39 3.35 7.35 5.84
N SER A 40 3.99 6.22 5.56
CA SER A 40 5.45 6.12 5.48
C SER A 40 6.06 7.06 4.43
N LYS A 41 5.42 7.17 3.26
CA LYS A 41 5.81 8.10 2.19
C LYS A 41 5.67 9.56 2.64
N MET A 42 4.51 9.94 3.19
CA MET A 42 4.25 11.31 3.65
C MET A 42 5.27 11.77 4.71
N ILE A 43 5.60 10.91 5.67
CA ILE A 43 6.62 11.25 6.70
C ILE A 43 8.02 11.37 6.10
N SER A 44 8.33 10.58 5.09
CA SER A 44 9.63 10.61 4.42
C SER A 44 9.85 11.90 3.61
N GLU A 45 8.78 12.42 3.00
CA GLU A 45 8.77 13.65 2.18
C GLU A 45 9.06 14.93 2.97
N ILE A 46 8.91 14.91 4.30
CA ILE A 46 9.28 16.05 5.18
C ILE A 46 10.78 16.37 5.09
N GLY A 47 11.60 15.40 4.67
CA GLY A 47 13.01 15.65 4.34
C GLY A 47 13.91 15.96 5.54
N LEU A 48 13.42 15.75 6.77
CA LEU A 48 14.22 15.97 7.97
C LEU A 48 15.17 14.81 8.23
N GLN A 49 16.39 15.16 8.63
CA GLN A 49 17.48 14.26 8.95
C GLN A 49 18.01 14.60 10.34
N LYS A 50 18.73 13.65 10.94
CA LYS A 50 19.51 13.92 12.16
C LYS A 50 20.52 15.04 11.89
N SER A 51 20.71 15.90 12.88
CA SER A 51 21.77 16.92 12.88
C SER A 51 22.40 16.95 14.27
N ASP A 52 23.73 17.04 14.30
CA ASP A 52 24.48 17.26 15.54
C ASP A 52 24.47 18.75 15.95
N ASN A 53 24.11 19.63 15.02
CA ASN A 53 23.93 21.06 15.29
C ASN A 53 22.49 21.35 15.72
N LEU A 54 22.28 21.45 17.02
CA LEU A 54 20.96 21.65 17.62
C LEU A 54 20.39 23.06 17.39
N GLU A 55 21.23 24.03 17.02
CA GLU A 55 20.76 25.39 16.67
C GLU A 55 19.95 25.39 15.37
N ASP A 56 20.26 24.48 14.43
CA ASP A 56 19.51 24.33 13.17
C ASP A 56 18.04 23.98 13.42
N PHE A 57 17.75 23.28 14.53
CA PHE A 57 16.39 22.88 14.89
C PHE A 57 15.53 24.01 15.45
N ARG A 58 16.13 25.09 15.96
CA ARG A 58 15.37 26.26 16.47
C ARG A 58 14.59 26.96 15.36
N HIS A 59 15.05 26.86 14.12
CA HIS A 59 14.35 27.40 12.94
C HIS A 59 13.37 26.41 12.31
N ILE A 60 13.45 25.12 12.65
CA ILE A 60 12.62 24.04 12.10
C ILE A 60 11.27 23.96 12.83
N ILE A 61 11.22 24.25 14.13
CA ILE A 61 9.95 24.49 14.85
C ILE A 61 9.71 26.00 14.91
N PRO A 62 8.56 26.53 14.45
CA PRO A 62 7.35 25.84 13.97
C PRO A 62 7.28 25.70 12.43
N SER A 63 8.33 26.08 11.69
CA SER A 63 8.25 26.26 10.23
C SER A 63 8.06 24.97 9.42
N LYS A 64 8.66 23.85 9.86
CA LYS A 64 8.64 22.55 9.18
C LYS A 64 8.04 21.42 10.03
N ILE A 65 8.15 21.51 11.36
CA ILE A 65 7.41 20.66 12.30
C ILE A 65 6.76 21.55 13.33
N ASP A 66 5.45 21.40 13.48
CA ASP A 66 4.66 21.95 14.58
C ASP A 66 3.82 20.85 15.23
N GLU A 67 3.22 21.16 16.38
CA GLU A 67 2.33 20.26 17.10
C GLU A 67 1.21 19.71 16.21
N LYS A 68 0.67 20.56 15.33
CA LYS A 68 -0.43 20.20 14.42
C LYS A 68 -0.02 19.13 13.42
N LEU A 69 1.16 19.25 12.82
CA LEU A 69 1.72 18.30 11.87
C LEU A 69 2.00 16.96 12.57
N VAL A 70 2.63 16.98 13.73
CA VAL A 70 2.91 15.76 14.51
C VAL A 70 1.60 15.07 14.90
N ARG A 71 0.59 15.83 15.34
CA ARG A 71 -0.74 15.33 15.65
C ARG A 71 -1.37 14.65 14.46
N MET A 72 -1.33 15.27 13.28
CA MET A 72 -1.83 14.66 12.04
C MET A 72 -1.17 13.31 11.76
N PHE A 73 0.16 13.22 11.84
CA PHE A 73 0.86 11.93 11.63
C PHE A 73 0.50 10.89 12.67
N LYS A 74 0.42 11.28 13.94
CA LYS A 74 0.01 10.39 15.02
C LYS A 74 -1.39 9.81 14.75
N GLU A 75 -2.36 10.63 14.34
CA GLU A 75 -3.71 10.16 13.98
C GLU A 75 -3.71 9.24 12.75
N LEU A 76 -2.87 9.53 11.74
CA LEU A 76 -2.73 8.65 10.57
C LEU A 76 -2.19 7.27 10.94
N VAL A 77 -1.12 7.21 11.76
CA VAL A 77 -0.56 5.94 12.25
C VAL A 77 -1.55 5.23 13.17
N HIS A 78 -2.22 5.94 14.07
CA HIS A 78 -3.25 5.39 14.94
C HIS A 78 -4.40 4.77 14.13
N SER A 79 -4.80 5.42 13.03
CA SER A 79 -5.82 4.91 12.13
C SER A 79 -5.39 3.63 11.42
N VAL A 80 -4.11 3.47 11.09
CA VAL A 80 -3.55 2.19 10.60
C VAL A 80 -3.58 1.12 11.69
N GLN A 81 -3.18 1.47 12.92
CA GLN A 81 -3.22 0.54 14.05
C GLN A 81 -4.65 0.07 14.37
N SER A 82 -5.61 0.98 14.33
CA SER A 82 -7.02 0.70 14.59
C SER A 82 -7.58 -0.31 13.58
N GLU A 83 -7.28 -0.14 12.29
CA GLU A 83 -7.68 -1.09 11.25
C GLU A 83 -6.99 -2.44 11.42
N TYR A 84 -5.69 -2.45 11.75
CA TYR A 84 -4.97 -3.69 12.07
C TYR A 84 -5.65 -4.44 13.23
N ASP A 85 -5.88 -3.75 14.34
CA ASP A 85 -6.47 -4.35 15.55
C ASP A 85 -7.92 -4.80 15.33
N THR A 86 -8.65 -4.17 14.41
CA THR A 86 -10.05 -4.52 14.08
C THR A 86 -10.15 -5.69 13.11
N TYR A 87 -9.31 -5.73 12.07
CA TYR A 87 -9.50 -6.64 10.93
C TYR A 87 -8.43 -7.72 10.80
N VAL A 88 -7.27 -7.55 11.45
CA VAL A 88 -6.12 -8.47 11.28
C VAL A 88 -5.81 -9.19 12.59
N LYS A 89 -5.81 -8.49 13.72
CA LYS A 89 -5.46 -9.07 15.01
C LYS A 89 -6.39 -10.25 15.39
N ASN A 90 -5.79 -11.32 15.90
CA ASN A 90 -6.43 -12.57 16.32
C ASN A 90 -7.18 -13.32 15.21
N THR A 91 -6.85 -13.07 13.94
CA THR A 91 -7.42 -13.80 12.79
C THR A 91 -6.53 -14.96 12.37
N THR A 92 -7.09 -15.91 11.61
CA THR A 92 -6.33 -17.02 11.00
C THR A 92 -5.26 -16.52 10.02
N ILE A 93 -5.51 -15.39 9.36
CA ILE A 93 -4.58 -14.79 8.41
C ILE A 93 -3.34 -14.18 9.11
N GLU A 94 -3.49 -13.58 10.30
CA GLU A 94 -2.35 -13.15 11.13
C GLU A 94 -1.53 -14.34 11.63
N GLN A 95 -2.18 -15.44 12.02
CA GLN A 95 -1.51 -16.64 12.50
C GLN A 95 -0.72 -17.36 11.41
N SER A 96 -1.22 -17.35 10.18
CA SER A 96 -0.57 -17.97 9.03
C SER A 96 0.55 -17.12 8.42
N HIS A 97 0.58 -15.81 8.68
CA HIS A 97 1.56 -14.89 8.12
C HIS A 97 2.35 -14.18 9.24
N THR A 98 3.55 -14.70 9.54
CA THR A 98 4.46 -14.12 10.54
C THR A 98 4.76 -12.64 10.29
N ASP A 99 4.79 -12.23 9.03
CA ASP A 99 5.04 -10.84 8.65
C ASP A 99 3.89 -9.91 9.06
N LEU A 100 2.62 -10.37 8.98
CA LEU A 100 1.49 -9.60 9.51
C LEU A 100 1.62 -9.40 11.01
N LYS A 101 2.03 -10.42 11.75
CA LYS A 101 2.28 -10.30 13.20
C LYS A 101 3.38 -9.28 13.51
N ASN A 102 4.47 -9.29 12.75
CA ASN A 102 5.56 -8.33 12.89
C ASN A 102 5.15 -6.90 12.51
N LEU A 103 4.26 -6.75 11.51
CA LEU A 103 3.76 -5.44 11.08
C LEU A 103 3.13 -4.64 12.21
N ARG A 104 2.44 -5.31 13.15
CA ARG A 104 1.88 -4.66 14.34
C ARG A 104 2.94 -3.87 15.13
N GLY A 105 4.14 -4.44 15.30
CA GLY A 105 5.25 -3.77 15.97
C GLY A 105 5.72 -2.52 15.23
N TYR A 106 5.82 -2.62 13.89
CA TYR A 106 6.17 -1.50 13.01
C TYR A 106 5.08 -0.43 12.89
N ILE A 107 3.85 -0.71 13.32
CA ILE A 107 2.79 0.29 13.46
C ILE A 107 2.88 0.99 14.83
N SER A 108 3.01 0.18 15.89
CA SER A 108 2.97 0.66 17.28
C SER A 108 4.19 1.50 17.66
N MET A 109 5.39 1.15 17.17
CA MET A 109 6.62 1.90 17.48
C MET A 109 6.55 3.37 17.00
N PRO A 110 6.23 3.68 15.74
CA PRO A 110 6.02 5.05 15.30
C PRO A 110 4.88 5.76 16.05
N LEU A 111 3.79 5.06 16.39
CA LEU A 111 2.68 5.67 17.13
C LEU A 111 3.16 6.26 18.47
N HIS A 112 3.84 5.44 19.28
CA HIS A 112 4.31 5.86 20.60
C HIS A 112 5.45 6.89 20.51
N LEU A 113 6.31 6.79 19.51
CA LEU A 113 7.34 7.81 19.29
C LEU A 113 6.70 9.15 18.88
N LEU A 114 5.70 9.15 18.00
CA LEU A 114 4.96 10.36 17.63
C LEU A 114 4.14 10.94 18.79
N GLU A 115 3.63 10.12 19.71
CA GLU A 115 3.05 10.58 20.97
C GLU A 115 4.08 11.36 21.78
N VAL A 116 5.27 10.81 22.00
CA VAL A 116 6.36 11.49 22.71
C VAL A 116 6.71 12.81 22.02
N VAL A 117 6.90 12.79 20.70
CA VAL A 117 7.17 14.01 19.91
C VAL A 117 6.06 15.04 20.10
N LEU A 118 4.80 14.64 20.08
CA LEU A 118 3.66 15.55 20.26
C LEU A 118 3.70 16.25 21.61
N TRP A 119 3.95 15.51 22.69
CA TRP A 119 4.09 16.07 24.04
C TRP A 119 5.24 17.06 24.14
N LEU A 120 6.39 16.72 23.55
CA LEU A 120 7.59 17.56 23.57
C LEU A 120 7.43 18.82 22.68
N CYS A 121 6.79 18.71 21.51
CA CYS A 121 6.46 19.86 20.66
C CYS A 121 5.48 20.80 21.34
N HIS A 122 4.37 20.29 21.90
CA HIS A 122 3.43 21.12 22.67
C HIS A 122 4.12 21.80 23.85
N PHE A 123 5.02 21.09 24.55
CA PHE A 123 5.81 21.69 25.63
C PHE A 123 6.73 22.80 25.09
N TYR A 124 7.47 22.56 24.01
CA TYR A 124 8.35 23.56 23.41
C TYR A 124 7.57 24.80 22.94
N GLU A 125 6.51 24.63 22.15
CA GLU A 125 5.67 25.72 21.63
C GLU A 125 5.03 26.54 22.76
N ARG A 126 4.39 25.88 23.74
CA ARG A 126 3.69 26.58 24.82
C ARG A 126 4.61 27.33 25.80
N HIS A 127 5.89 26.96 25.86
CA HIS A 127 6.88 27.61 26.72
C HIS A 127 7.82 28.55 25.95
N GLU A 128 7.83 28.52 24.62
CA GLU A 128 8.53 29.50 23.77
C GLU A 128 7.61 30.64 23.31
N ASP A 129 6.36 30.36 22.90
CA ASP A 129 5.49 31.37 22.28
C ASP A 129 5.21 32.51 23.28
N ASP A 130 5.41 33.76 22.83
CA ASP A 130 5.39 34.98 23.65
C ASP A 130 4.01 35.34 24.24
N ILE A 131 3.04 34.44 24.10
CA ILE A 131 1.66 34.62 24.55
C ILE A 131 1.52 34.53 26.08
N ARG A 132 2.45 33.85 26.78
CA ARG A 132 2.47 33.77 28.26
C ARG A 132 3.74 34.35 28.86
N HIS A 133 3.73 35.65 29.13
CA HIS A 133 4.69 36.30 30.02
C HIS A 133 4.37 35.93 31.49
N GLY A 134 5.22 35.14 32.15
CA GLY A 134 5.07 34.82 33.56
C GLY A 134 6.29 34.15 34.18
N GLU A 135 6.44 34.27 35.50
CA GLU A 135 7.55 33.72 36.30
C GLU A 135 7.79 32.21 36.07
N CYS A 136 6.73 31.44 35.77
CA CYS A 136 6.84 30.03 35.39
C CYS A 136 7.73 29.78 34.17
N LYS A 137 7.70 30.64 33.13
CA LYS A 137 8.54 30.46 31.92
C LYS A 137 10.03 30.58 32.30
N GLN A 138 10.36 31.52 33.18
CA GLN A 138 11.74 31.73 33.66
C GLN A 138 12.23 30.61 34.59
N GLN A 139 11.34 29.99 35.38
CA GLN A 139 11.72 28.85 36.20
C GLN A 139 11.90 27.58 35.36
N ILE A 140 11.03 27.34 34.39
CA ILE A 140 11.09 26.15 33.52
C ILE A 140 12.32 26.22 32.60
N SER A 141 12.66 27.39 32.05
CA SER A 141 13.86 27.55 31.21
C SER A 141 15.18 27.33 31.97
N LYS A 142 15.18 27.46 33.30
CA LYS A 142 16.33 27.12 34.16
C LYS A 142 16.44 25.61 34.44
N LEU A 143 15.33 24.87 34.34
CA LEU A 143 15.27 23.44 34.64
C LEU A 143 15.45 22.56 33.40
N VAL A 144 15.01 23.04 32.23
CA VAL A 144 15.03 22.27 30.98
C VAL A 144 15.97 22.90 29.97
N ASN A 145 16.99 22.15 29.55
CA ASN A 145 17.86 22.55 28.45
C ASN A 145 17.09 22.42 27.11
N LYS A 146 16.89 23.56 26.44
CA LYS A 146 16.13 23.68 25.20
C LYS A 146 16.74 22.90 24.04
N GLU A 147 18.07 22.91 23.92
CA GLU A 147 18.77 22.20 22.85
C GLU A 147 18.65 20.70 23.04
N ALA A 148 18.80 20.24 24.29
CA ALA A 148 18.59 18.83 24.63
C ALA A 148 17.15 18.39 24.30
N LEU A 149 16.15 19.22 24.61
CA LEU A 149 14.75 18.97 24.27
C LEU A 149 14.53 18.86 22.75
N LEU A 150 15.05 19.81 21.96
CA LEU A 150 14.99 19.75 20.50
C LEU A 150 15.70 18.50 19.96
N GLY A 151 16.83 18.12 20.54
CA GLY A 151 17.50 16.86 20.24
C GLY A 151 16.62 15.63 20.47
N GLN A 152 15.86 15.59 21.56
CA GLN A 152 14.91 14.49 21.81
C GLN A 152 13.74 14.47 20.81
N ILE A 153 13.24 15.64 20.41
CA ILE A 153 12.18 15.76 19.40
C ILE A 153 12.66 15.21 18.05
N PHE A 154 13.78 15.74 17.54
CA PHE A 154 14.24 15.45 16.17
C PHE A 154 15.09 14.19 16.07
N ASN A 155 16.19 14.12 16.83
CA ASN A 155 17.18 13.06 16.67
C ASN A 155 16.74 11.73 17.27
N PHE A 156 15.82 11.77 18.24
CA PHE A 156 15.22 10.58 18.82
C PHE A 156 13.81 10.33 18.28
N GLY A 157 12.81 11.08 18.75
CA GLY A 157 11.40 10.76 18.51
C GLY A 157 11.03 10.74 17.03
N PHE A 158 11.26 11.84 16.32
CA PHE A 158 10.88 11.95 14.91
C PHE A 158 11.74 11.06 14.01
N HIS A 159 13.06 11.04 14.23
CA HIS A 159 13.97 10.18 13.47
C HIS A 159 13.59 8.70 13.56
N TYR A 160 13.39 8.18 14.77
CA TYR A 160 13.04 6.76 14.93
C TYR A 160 11.62 6.47 14.45
N SER A 161 10.68 7.42 14.54
CA SER A 161 9.35 7.28 13.93
C SER A 161 9.47 7.04 12.42
N LYS A 162 10.27 7.88 11.74
CA LYS A 162 10.57 7.75 10.31
C LYS A 162 11.29 6.43 9.99
N TYR A 163 12.28 6.06 10.79
CA TYR A 163 13.03 4.81 10.62
C TYR A 163 12.11 3.59 10.68
N TYR A 164 11.29 3.46 11.72
CA TYR A 164 10.38 2.32 11.87
C TYR A 164 9.28 2.30 10.78
N LEU A 165 8.77 3.46 10.35
CA LEU A 165 7.86 3.54 9.20
C LEU A 165 8.51 3.09 7.89
N HIS A 166 9.79 3.39 7.70
CA HIS A 166 10.54 2.97 6.52
C HIS A 166 10.83 1.47 6.53
N GLU A 167 11.31 0.92 7.65
CA GLU A 167 11.53 -0.52 7.78
C GLU A 167 10.22 -1.31 7.68
N GLY A 168 9.12 -0.79 8.23
CA GLY A 168 7.81 -1.38 8.06
C GLY A 168 7.30 -1.35 6.62
N ASP A 169 7.62 -0.33 5.81
CA ASP A 169 7.25 -0.30 4.37
C ASP A 169 7.95 -1.43 3.59
N LYS A 170 9.16 -1.81 3.98
CA LYS A 170 9.84 -3.00 3.40
C LYS A 170 9.09 -4.28 3.74
N LEU A 171 8.65 -4.43 4.99
CA LEU A 171 7.84 -5.57 5.42
C LEU A 171 6.49 -5.60 4.71
N VAL A 172 5.82 -4.46 4.57
CA VAL A 172 4.55 -4.35 3.83
C VAL A 172 4.71 -4.76 2.37
N LYS A 173 5.83 -4.40 1.72
CA LYS A 173 6.11 -4.89 0.36
C LYS A 173 6.26 -6.41 0.29
N ALA A 174 6.83 -7.04 1.32
CA ALA A 174 6.92 -8.50 1.39
C ALA A 174 5.54 -9.14 1.61
N ILE A 175 4.73 -8.58 2.50
CA ILE A 175 3.34 -8.97 2.75
C ILE A 175 2.54 -8.90 1.46
N LEU A 176 2.57 -7.76 0.76
CA LEU A 176 1.85 -7.56 -0.50
C LEU A 176 2.20 -8.62 -1.54
N LYS A 177 3.47 -9.03 -1.65
CA LYS A 177 3.89 -10.14 -2.53
C LYS A 177 3.25 -11.47 -2.15
N GLY A 178 3.11 -11.76 -0.86
CA GLY A 178 2.46 -12.98 -0.37
C GLY A 178 0.94 -13.00 -0.60
N PHE A 179 0.31 -11.82 -0.73
CA PHE A 179 -1.12 -11.67 -1.00
C PHE A 179 -1.46 -11.50 -2.49
N VAL A 180 -0.48 -11.59 -3.39
CA VAL A 180 -0.75 -11.71 -4.83
C VAL A 180 -1.38 -13.07 -5.08
N GLU A 181 -2.69 -13.09 -5.27
CA GLU A 181 -3.39 -14.32 -5.64
C GLU A 181 -2.91 -14.79 -7.01
N ILE A 182 -2.13 -15.87 -7.01
CA ILE A 182 -1.70 -16.56 -8.22
C ILE A 182 -2.87 -17.39 -8.72
N VAL A 183 -3.45 -16.99 -9.85
CA VAL A 183 -4.54 -17.70 -10.50
C VAL A 183 -4.06 -18.30 -11.81
N ARG A 184 -4.72 -19.39 -12.22
CA ARG A 184 -4.50 -20.02 -13.52
C ARG A 184 -5.68 -19.75 -14.45
N ALA A 185 -5.38 -19.58 -15.73
CA ALA A 185 -6.39 -19.45 -16.76
C ALA A 185 -5.92 -20.10 -18.05
N GLU A 186 -6.80 -20.88 -18.66
CA GLU A 186 -6.62 -21.34 -20.03
C GLU A 186 -7.06 -20.22 -20.99
N VAL A 187 -6.23 -19.92 -21.99
CA VAL A 187 -6.48 -18.94 -23.05
C VAL A 187 -6.21 -19.56 -24.42
N PRO A 188 -6.92 -19.13 -25.48
CA PRO A 188 -6.65 -19.62 -26.82
C PRO A 188 -5.27 -19.17 -27.31
N VAL A 189 -4.65 -20.01 -28.14
CA VAL A 189 -3.42 -19.70 -28.87
C VAL A 189 -3.76 -18.74 -30.02
N PRO A 190 -2.98 -17.67 -30.24
CA PRO A 190 -3.26 -16.68 -31.30
C PRO A 190 -3.41 -17.34 -32.67
N GLN A 191 -4.35 -16.85 -33.47
CA GLN A 191 -4.57 -17.31 -34.84
C GLN A 191 -4.15 -16.22 -35.84
N PRO A 192 -3.61 -16.59 -37.03
CA PRO A 192 -3.40 -17.96 -37.50
C PRO A 192 -2.03 -18.56 -37.16
N LEU A 193 -1.09 -17.77 -36.65
CA LEU A 193 0.33 -18.14 -36.57
C LEU A 193 0.84 -18.53 -35.16
N GLY A 194 -0.01 -18.53 -34.14
CA GLY A 194 0.40 -18.81 -32.76
C GLY A 194 1.22 -17.68 -32.13
N PHE A 195 2.00 -18.00 -31.09
CA PHE A 195 2.82 -17.02 -30.38
C PHE A 195 4.09 -16.63 -31.15
N HIS A 196 3.95 -15.84 -32.22
CA HIS A 196 5.07 -15.16 -32.89
C HIS A 196 5.37 -13.80 -32.23
N ALA A 197 6.17 -12.96 -32.88
CA ALA A 197 6.70 -11.73 -32.28
C ALA A 197 5.63 -10.79 -31.70
N ARG A 198 4.52 -10.57 -32.41
CA ARG A 198 3.46 -9.64 -32.02
C ARG A 198 2.68 -10.07 -30.77
N PRO A 199 2.02 -11.26 -30.73
CA PRO A 199 1.27 -11.69 -29.55
C PRO A 199 2.18 -11.89 -28.34
N SER A 200 3.41 -12.37 -28.58
CA SER A 200 4.43 -12.52 -27.53
C SER A 200 4.86 -11.17 -26.93
N THR A 201 4.98 -10.13 -27.76
CA THR A 201 5.32 -8.78 -27.28
C THR A 201 4.22 -8.23 -26.38
N TYR A 202 2.95 -8.33 -26.79
CA TYR A 202 1.85 -7.79 -25.98
C TYR A 202 1.65 -8.55 -24.67
N LEU A 203 1.75 -9.88 -24.69
CA LEU A 203 1.71 -10.67 -23.46
C LEU A 203 2.90 -10.31 -22.54
N SER A 204 4.09 -10.06 -23.12
CA SER A 204 5.25 -9.61 -22.35
C SER A 204 5.11 -8.21 -21.77
N LEU A 205 4.40 -7.31 -22.44
CA LEU A 205 4.11 -5.98 -21.91
C LEU A 205 3.15 -6.06 -20.73
N ILE A 206 2.11 -6.91 -20.80
CA ILE A 206 1.23 -7.21 -19.65
C ILE A 206 2.05 -7.76 -18.48
N ALA A 207 2.91 -8.76 -18.74
CA ALA A 207 3.76 -9.39 -17.72
C ALA A 207 4.73 -8.41 -17.04
N ARG A 208 5.13 -7.33 -17.72
CA ARG A 208 6.00 -6.28 -17.19
C ARG A 208 5.24 -5.15 -16.50
N HIS A 209 3.99 -4.93 -16.90
CA HIS A 209 3.14 -3.89 -16.33
C HIS A 209 2.67 -4.24 -14.91
N HIS A 210 2.35 -5.51 -14.67
CA HIS A 210 1.86 -5.98 -13.37
C HIS A 210 2.97 -6.46 -12.43
N GLU A 211 2.78 -6.27 -11.13
CA GLU A 211 3.67 -6.86 -10.11
C GLU A 211 3.44 -8.38 -10.00
N GLY A 212 4.52 -9.13 -9.79
CA GLY A 212 4.52 -10.60 -9.78
C GLY A 212 5.03 -11.22 -11.09
N ASP A 213 5.01 -12.54 -11.17
CA ASP A 213 5.38 -13.27 -12.39
C ASP A 213 4.14 -13.68 -13.19
N LEU A 214 4.28 -13.67 -14.51
CA LEU A 214 3.32 -14.28 -15.44
C LEU A 214 4.05 -15.38 -16.19
N ILE A 215 3.57 -16.61 -16.05
CA ILE A 215 4.19 -17.82 -16.56
C ILE A 215 3.23 -18.51 -17.52
N MET A 216 3.72 -18.92 -18.68
CA MET A 216 3.02 -19.80 -19.60
C MET A 216 3.43 -21.24 -19.30
N LEU A 217 2.44 -22.11 -19.09
CA LEU A 217 2.60 -23.52 -18.76
C LEU A 217 2.25 -24.38 -19.98
N ILE A 218 3.19 -25.21 -20.42
CA ILE A 218 2.99 -26.17 -21.50
C ILE A 218 3.47 -27.53 -20.99
N ASP A 219 2.53 -28.43 -20.72
CA ASP A 219 2.78 -29.68 -20.00
C ASP A 219 3.56 -29.42 -18.70
N ASP A 220 4.77 -29.96 -18.56
CA ASP A 220 5.65 -29.77 -17.39
C ASP A 220 6.64 -28.60 -17.53
N GLU A 221 6.63 -27.89 -18.66
CA GLU A 221 7.54 -26.78 -18.94
C GLU A 221 6.94 -25.41 -18.58
N LYS A 222 7.78 -24.53 -18.04
CA LYS A 222 7.42 -23.17 -17.62
C LYS A 222 8.18 -22.13 -18.44
N PHE A 223 7.45 -21.20 -19.04
CA PHE A 223 8.01 -20.11 -19.85
C PHE A 223 7.69 -18.77 -19.22
N ASN A 224 8.70 -17.93 -19.02
CA ASN A 224 8.54 -16.63 -18.39
C ASN A 224 7.98 -15.62 -19.40
N ALA A 225 6.75 -15.13 -19.17
CA ALA A 225 6.10 -14.22 -20.09
C ALA A 225 6.76 -12.83 -20.15
N LYS A 226 7.61 -12.43 -19.19
CA LYS A 226 8.39 -11.17 -19.28
C LYS A 226 9.47 -11.20 -20.38
N SER A 227 9.79 -12.38 -20.89
CA SER A 227 10.77 -12.59 -21.96
C SER A 227 10.07 -12.97 -23.27
N VAL A 228 10.10 -12.07 -24.25
CA VAL A 228 9.57 -12.33 -25.60
C VAL A 228 10.23 -13.57 -26.22
N MET A 229 11.54 -13.76 -26.02
CA MET A 229 12.24 -14.96 -26.51
C MET A 229 11.71 -16.25 -25.89
N SER A 230 11.38 -16.22 -24.59
CA SER A 230 10.78 -17.37 -23.90
C SER A 230 9.40 -17.71 -24.47
N LEU A 231 8.62 -16.68 -24.82
CA LEU A 231 7.30 -16.86 -25.44
C LEU A 231 7.37 -17.36 -26.89
N LEU A 232 8.38 -16.93 -27.66
CA LEU A 232 8.62 -17.45 -29.01
C LEU A 232 8.99 -18.94 -28.98
N GLN A 233 9.84 -19.35 -28.02
CA GLN A 233 10.16 -20.76 -27.81
C GLN A 233 8.91 -21.57 -27.44
N ALA A 234 8.09 -21.04 -26.52
CA ALA A 234 6.82 -21.64 -26.14
C ALA A 234 5.86 -21.76 -27.35
N GLY A 235 5.82 -20.75 -28.22
CA GLY A 235 5.04 -20.74 -29.44
C GLY A 235 5.42 -21.86 -30.42
N GLY A 236 6.71 -22.11 -30.59
CA GLY A 236 7.20 -23.25 -31.38
C GLY A 236 6.72 -24.59 -30.80
N LEU A 237 6.84 -24.77 -29.48
CA LEU A 237 6.42 -26.00 -28.80
C LEU A 237 4.91 -26.24 -28.90
N LEU A 238 4.09 -25.18 -28.79
CA LEU A 238 2.63 -25.26 -28.98
C LEU A 238 2.27 -25.69 -30.40
N ALA A 239 2.96 -25.13 -31.40
CA ALA A 239 2.74 -25.48 -32.80
C ALA A 239 3.12 -26.93 -33.11
N ASP A 240 4.28 -27.38 -32.63
CA ASP A 240 4.75 -28.76 -32.81
C ASP A 240 3.78 -29.79 -32.20
N LYS A 241 3.14 -29.43 -31.07
CA LYS A 241 2.16 -30.28 -30.37
C LYS A 241 0.72 -30.12 -30.87
N GLY A 242 0.45 -29.13 -31.73
CA GLY A 242 -0.90 -28.84 -32.23
C GLY A 242 -1.86 -28.34 -31.16
N TYR A 243 -1.37 -27.66 -30.12
CA TYR A 243 -2.22 -27.14 -29.05
C TYR A 243 -2.94 -25.86 -29.48
N HIS A 244 -4.25 -25.81 -29.24
CA HIS A 244 -5.09 -24.65 -29.54
C HIS A 244 -5.32 -23.72 -28.35
N ASN A 245 -5.00 -24.19 -27.14
CA ASN A 245 -5.09 -23.43 -25.90
C ASN A 245 -3.80 -23.58 -25.10
N VAL A 246 -3.54 -22.64 -24.21
CA VAL A 246 -2.42 -22.68 -23.28
C VAL A 246 -2.83 -22.17 -21.90
N THR A 247 -2.21 -22.70 -20.85
CA THR A 247 -2.45 -22.23 -19.48
C THR A 247 -1.48 -21.12 -19.11
N LEU A 248 -2.00 -20.02 -18.60
CA LEU A 248 -1.24 -18.96 -17.97
C LEU A 248 -1.41 -19.02 -16.45
N GLU A 249 -0.34 -18.76 -15.71
CA GLU A 249 -0.29 -18.65 -14.25
C GLU A 249 0.31 -17.29 -13.87
N GLY A 250 -0.39 -16.53 -13.04
CA GLY A 250 0.10 -15.23 -12.58
C GLY A 250 -0.89 -14.50 -11.68
N SER A 251 -0.61 -13.23 -11.37
CA SER A 251 -1.54 -12.41 -10.57
C SER A 251 -2.92 -12.31 -11.24
N ARG A 252 -3.99 -12.23 -10.45
CA ARG A 252 -5.37 -12.07 -10.97
C ARG A 252 -5.48 -10.92 -11.99
N GLN A 253 -4.80 -9.81 -11.75
CA GLN A 253 -4.80 -8.64 -12.66
C GLN A 253 -4.12 -8.97 -13.99
N ALA A 254 -2.91 -9.56 -13.96
CA ALA A 254 -2.21 -9.96 -15.18
C ALA A 254 -3.00 -11.00 -15.98
N ILE A 255 -3.65 -11.94 -15.29
CA ILE A 255 -4.48 -12.97 -15.93
C ILE A 255 -5.75 -12.37 -16.54
N ASN A 256 -6.40 -11.40 -15.89
CA ASN A 256 -7.56 -10.72 -16.46
C ASN A 256 -7.19 -9.95 -17.74
N ASP A 257 -6.08 -9.24 -17.73
CA ASP A 257 -5.59 -8.52 -18.91
C ASP A 257 -5.16 -9.48 -20.02
N ALA A 258 -4.50 -10.59 -19.69
CA ALA A 258 -4.13 -11.61 -20.65
C ALA A 258 -5.36 -12.29 -21.27
N LYS A 259 -6.41 -12.56 -20.50
CA LYS A 259 -7.70 -13.06 -21.02
C LYS A 259 -8.33 -12.07 -21.98
N LEU A 260 -8.34 -10.78 -21.63
CA LEU A 260 -8.88 -9.73 -22.50
C LEU A 260 -8.08 -9.60 -23.80
N LEU A 261 -6.75 -9.70 -23.72
CA LEU A 261 -5.88 -9.73 -24.89
C LEU A 261 -6.21 -10.94 -25.78
N ALA A 262 -6.36 -12.14 -25.19
CA ALA A 262 -6.68 -13.37 -25.91
C ALA A 262 -8.07 -13.34 -26.57
N GLN A 263 -9.07 -12.75 -25.90
CA GLN A 263 -10.42 -12.55 -26.47
C GLN A 263 -10.40 -11.70 -27.75
N ASN A 264 -9.41 -10.82 -27.89
CA ASN A 264 -9.22 -9.97 -29.07
C ASN A 264 -8.14 -10.55 -30.02
N ASN A 265 -7.93 -11.87 -29.96
CA ASN A 265 -6.93 -12.60 -30.73
C ASN A 265 -5.55 -11.91 -30.69
N TYR A 266 -5.14 -11.46 -29.50
CA TYR A 266 -3.87 -10.79 -29.25
C TYR A 266 -3.62 -9.56 -30.14
N CYS A 267 -4.71 -8.92 -30.57
CA CYS A 267 -4.68 -7.79 -31.48
C CYS A 267 -3.94 -8.11 -32.79
N GLU A 268 -4.01 -9.35 -33.30
CA GLU A 268 -3.56 -9.69 -34.65
C GLU A 268 -4.30 -8.86 -35.71
N GLU A 269 -5.61 -8.72 -35.52
CA GLU A 269 -6.52 -7.91 -36.32
C GLU A 269 -7.32 -6.97 -35.40
N GLY A 270 -7.48 -5.69 -35.79
CA GLY A 270 -8.33 -4.73 -35.07
C GLY A 270 -7.61 -3.82 -34.06
N GLU A 271 -8.41 -3.02 -33.34
CA GLU A 271 -7.94 -2.03 -32.37
C GLU A 271 -7.74 -2.62 -30.97
N PHE A 272 -6.84 -2.00 -30.20
CA PHE A 272 -6.65 -2.34 -28.79
C PHE A 272 -7.92 -2.11 -27.96
N PRO A 273 -8.30 -3.06 -27.09
CA PRO A 273 -9.29 -2.81 -26.03
C PRO A 273 -8.89 -1.57 -25.23
N ARG A 274 -9.86 -0.70 -24.91
CA ARG A 274 -9.58 0.55 -24.17
C ARG A 274 -8.86 0.28 -22.85
N GLN A 275 -9.18 -0.83 -22.19
CA GLN A 275 -8.59 -1.28 -20.94
C GLN A 275 -7.11 -1.69 -21.08
N LEU A 276 -6.67 -2.04 -22.29
CA LEU A 276 -5.28 -2.40 -22.61
C LEU A 276 -4.55 -1.28 -23.37
N SER A 277 -5.05 -0.04 -23.30
CA SER A 277 -4.45 1.11 -24.02
C SER A 277 -3.00 1.39 -23.62
N TYR A 278 -2.58 1.00 -22.41
CA TYR A 278 -1.20 1.11 -21.94
C TYR A 278 -0.20 0.21 -22.68
N LEU A 279 -0.69 -0.75 -23.48
CA LEU A 279 0.14 -1.61 -24.33
C LEU A 279 0.49 -0.96 -25.69
N ARG A 280 -0.11 0.19 -26.00
CA ARG A 280 0.18 0.90 -27.25
C ARG A 280 1.61 1.44 -27.18
N PRO A 281 2.47 1.18 -28.18
CA PRO A 281 3.69 1.96 -28.32
C PRO A 281 3.29 3.42 -28.46
N ASP A 282 3.93 4.32 -27.70
CA ASP A 282 3.69 5.76 -27.79
C ASP A 282 3.64 6.16 -29.27
N GLN A 283 2.52 6.72 -29.70
CA GLN A 283 2.43 7.36 -31.00
C GLN A 283 3.24 8.65 -30.90
N SER A 284 4.54 8.54 -31.15
CA SER A 284 5.41 9.68 -31.46
C SER A 284 5.05 10.23 -32.84
#